data_AF-A0A642VAS4-F1
#
_entry.id   AF-A0A642VAS4-F1
#
_cell.length_a   1.000
_cell.length_b   1.000
_cell.length_c   1.000
_cell.angle_alpha   90.00
_cell.angle_beta   90.00
_cell.angle_gamma   90.00
#
_symmetry.space_group_name_H-M   'P 1'
#
loop_
_entity.id
_entity.type
_entity.pdbx_description
1 polymer ?
#
loop_
_entity_poly.entity_id
_entity_poly.type
_entity_poly.pdbx_seq_one_letter_code
_entity_poly.pdbx_strand_id
1 'polypeptide(L)'
;MSDKFLDGKKNVTIIGAPFSGGQPKGGVDDGPEYLMKAGLAENIEQLGWKTEHNGTLSFPEPAQDPPIGNMKRPRYVADSTKKIYEAVKEAALKKHLPLTIGGDHSIAIGTVAGVQAAHPDACLLWIDAHADLNTPAATESGNLHGCPVSFLLGIDETPEKKEDDVFGWVPHCLDSSRLAYIGLRDVDPFEKQYIRENNVTAYSMHHVDKYGIAKVVEMALEKVNPDGKRPIHLSFDVDAIDPVYAPATGTPVRGGLTWREACYLCEAIAETNNLVAMDLVETNPHLGENDKSINDTVTSGISLVKCALGDTLFNGEESKETVNDAKSNGEESRDTVAETKNNDEESKDTVSQKELPTVNIPLNENRIISTPTWFVEMSDRSTPSGWFS
;
A
#
# COMPACT_ATOMS: atom_id res chain seq x y z
N MET A 1 14.12 5.83 16.32
CA MET A 1 13.85 7.20 15.83
C MET A 1 12.44 7.59 16.29
N SER A 2 12.18 8.86 16.60
CA SER A 2 10.85 9.32 17.04
C SER A 2 9.97 9.66 15.83
N ASP A 3 8.76 9.12 15.79
CA ASP A 3 7.75 9.46 14.78
C ASP A 3 7.42 10.97 14.82
N LYS A 4 7.35 11.62 13.66
CA LYS A 4 7.23 13.08 13.55
C LYS A 4 5.83 13.60 13.90
N PHE A 5 4.80 12.79 13.64
CA PHE A 5 3.40 13.24 13.68
C PHE A 5 2.59 12.55 14.79
N LEU A 6 3.05 11.39 15.23
CA LEU A 6 2.45 10.66 16.35
C LEU A 6 2.91 11.21 17.71
N ASP A 7 2.37 10.66 18.80
CA ASP A 7 2.66 11.09 20.18
C ASP A 7 4.06 10.71 20.71
N GLY A 8 4.89 10.07 19.87
CA GLY A 8 6.23 9.61 20.19
C GLY A 8 6.30 8.38 21.11
N LYS A 9 5.16 7.77 21.47
CA LYS A 9 5.07 6.63 22.39
C LYS A 9 4.77 5.30 21.71
N LYS A 10 4.73 5.28 20.37
CA LYS A 10 4.36 4.11 19.55
C LYS A 10 3.01 3.51 19.98
N ASN A 11 1.96 4.32 19.95
CA ASN A 11 0.60 3.85 20.18
C ASN A 11 -0.10 3.59 18.85
N VAL A 12 -0.68 2.38 18.68
CA VAL A 12 -1.59 2.03 17.58
C VAL A 12 -2.98 1.85 18.15
N THR A 13 -3.99 2.47 17.53
CA THR A 13 -5.39 2.13 17.77
C THR A 13 -5.87 1.23 16.63
N ILE A 14 -6.14 -0.04 16.93
CA ILE A 14 -6.68 -1.01 15.98
C ILE A 14 -8.19 -0.79 15.89
N ILE A 15 -8.68 -0.49 14.69
CA ILE A 15 -10.10 -0.25 14.41
C ILE A 15 -10.57 -1.37 13.49
N GLY A 16 -11.36 -2.30 14.04
CA GLY A 16 -12.01 -3.32 13.24
C GLY A 16 -13.24 -2.76 12.52
N ALA A 17 -13.24 -2.80 11.19
CA ALA A 17 -14.34 -2.33 10.35
C ALA A 17 -14.92 -3.49 9.51
N PRO A 18 -15.63 -4.46 10.13
CA PRO A 18 -16.20 -5.64 9.46
C PRO A 18 -17.37 -5.24 8.54
N PHE A 19 -17.07 -4.77 7.34
CA PHE A 19 -18.05 -4.20 6.42
C PHE A 19 -17.96 -4.80 5.02
N SER A 20 -19.08 -5.29 4.50
CA SER A 20 -19.20 -5.88 3.17
C SER A 20 -20.26 -5.17 2.30
N GLY A 21 -20.70 -3.98 2.71
CA GLY A 21 -21.80 -3.27 2.06
C GLY A 21 -21.44 -2.63 0.72
N GLY A 22 -20.15 -2.39 0.45
CA GLY A 22 -19.66 -1.76 -0.76
C GLY A 22 -19.64 -2.68 -1.99
N GLN A 23 -19.82 -3.99 -1.80
CA GLN A 23 -19.66 -4.99 -2.87
C GLN A 23 -20.55 -6.25 -2.61
N PRO A 24 -20.70 -7.19 -3.57
CA PRO A 24 -21.70 -8.25 -3.46
C PRO A 24 -21.23 -9.53 -2.71
N LYS A 25 -19.93 -9.69 -2.47
CA LYS A 25 -19.28 -10.86 -1.85
C LYS A 25 -19.12 -10.64 -0.34
N GLY A 26 -20.03 -11.17 0.47
CA GLY A 26 -19.82 -11.25 1.91
C GLY A 26 -18.58 -12.06 2.31
N GLY A 27 -18.27 -12.12 3.60
CA GLY A 27 -17.11 -12.82 4.15
C GLY A 27 -15.87 -11.93 4.31
N VAL A 28 -15.80 -10.81 3.58
CA VAL A 28 -14.77 -9.79 3.81
C VAL A 28 -14.96 -9.11 5.18
N ASP A 29 -16.20 -9.07 5.67
CA ASP A 29 -16.56 -8.64 7.03
C ASP A 29 -16.00 -9.55 8.13
N ASP A 30 -15.60 -10.79 7.82
CA ASP A 30 -14.88 -11.67 8.76
C ASP A 30 -13.35 -11.45 8.73
N GLY A 31 -12.83 -10.72 7.74
CA GLY A 31 -11.40 -10.38 7.61
C GLY A 31 -10.77 -9.83 8.89
N PRO A 32 -11.37 -8.83 9.57
CA PRO A 32 -10.87 -8.31 10.84
C PRO A 32 -10.74 -9.39 11.92
N GLU A 33 -11.72 -10.29 12.04
CA GLU A 33 -11.68 -11.36 13.03
C GLU A 33 -10.54 -12.34 12.75
N TYR A 34 -10.33 -12.71 11.49
CA TYR A 34 -9.25 -13.62 11.10
C TYR A 34 -7.87 -13.01 11.33
N LEU A 35 -7.66 -11.73 10.99
CA LEU A 35 -6.41 -11.02 11.27
C LEU A 35 -6.12 -10.97 12.77
N MET A 36 -7.12 -10.65 13.58
CA MET A 36 -6.97 -10.61 15.05
C MET A 36 -6.68 -12.00 15.63
N LYS A 37 -7.39 -13.05 15.21
CA LYS A 37 -7.16 -14.44 15.65
C LYS A 37 -5.78 -14.96 15.24
N ALA A 38 -5.24 -14.50 14.12
CA ALA A 38 -3.91 -14.85 13.64
C ALA A 38 -2.78 -14.09 14.37
N GLY A 39 -3.12 -13.27 15.38
CA GLY A 39 -2.16 -12.67 16.29
C GLY A 39 -1.70 -11.27 15.88
N LEU A 40 -2.51 -10.51 15.13
CA LEU A 40 -2.14 -9.18 14.65
C LEU A 40 -1.68 -8.26 15.79
N ALA A 41 -2.46 -8.16 16.87
CA ALA A 41 -2.13 -7.28 18.00
C ALA A 41 -0.82 -7.71 18.68
N GLU A 42 -0.66 -9.00 18.92
CA GLU A 42 0.53 -9.57 19.54
C GLU A 42 1.78 -9.33 18.69
N ASN A 43 1.67 -9.43 17.37
CA ASN A 43 2.78 -9.12 16.45
C ASN A 43 3.15 -7.63 16.52
N ILE A 44 2.18 -6.73 16.62
CA ILE A 44 2.42 -5.28 16.76
C ILE A 44 3.09 -4.98 18.11
N GLU A 45 2.62 -5.61 19.20
CA GLU A 45 3.20 -5.44 20.54
C GLU A 45 4.64 -5.96 20.63
N GLN A 46 4.97 -7.04 19.91
CA GLN A 46 6.35 -7.56 19.81
C GLN A 46 7.32 -6.55 19.17
N LEU A 47 6.84 -5.63 18.33
CA LEU A 47 7.61 -4.53 17.75
C LEU A 47 7.77 -3.32 18.70
N GLY A 48 7.26 -3.44 19.93
CA GLY A 48 7.33 -2.41 20.98
C GLY A 48 6.27 -1.32 20.85
N TRP A 49 5.23 -1.53 20.04
CA TRP A 49 4.05 -0.68 20.02
C TRP A 49 3.08 -1.07 21.14
N LYS A 50 2.26 -0.13 21.58
CA LYS A 50 1.11 -0.41 22.45
C LYS A 50 -0.15 -0.42 21.61
N THR A 51 -0.94 -1.47 21.72
CA THR A 51 -2.21 -1.57 20.99
C THR A 51 -3.39 -1.18 21.87
N GLU A 52 -4.23 -0.29 21.37
CA GLU A 52 -5.59 -0.05 21.86
C GLU A 52 -6.57 -0.70 20.89
N HIS A 53 -7.42 -1.61 21.38
CA HIS A 53 -8.45 -2.26 20.57
C HIS A 53 -9.71 -2.45 21.40
N ASN A 54 -10.78 -1.73 21.04
CA ASN A 54 -12.06 -1.72 21.75
C ASN A 54 -13.11 -2.61 21.06
N GLY A 55 -12.65 -3.68 20.40
CA GLY A 55 -13.47 -4.54 19.55
C GLY A 55 -13.73 -3.96 18.15
N THR A 56 -14.64 -4.59 17.42
CA THR A 56 -15.03 -4.18 16.06
C THR A 56 -16.20 -3.21 16.08
N LEU A 57 -16.24 -2.30 15.11
CA LEU A 57 -17.40 -1.44 14.87
C LEU A 57 -18.63 -2.27 14.45
N SER A 58 -19.81 -1.76 14.78
CA SER A 58 -21.09 -2.39 14.43
C SER A 58 -21.84 -1.57 13.38
N PHE A 59 -22.15 -2.24 12.27
CA PHE A 59 -22.84 -1.69 11.11
C PHE A 59 -24.20 -2.37 10.96
N PRO A 60 -25.26 -1.88 11.62
CA PRO A 60 -26.59 -2.44 11.46
C PRO A 60 -27.09 -2.15 10.05
N GLU A 61 -27.43 -3.20 9.31
CA GLU A 61 -27.98 -3.08 7.97
C GLU A 61 -29.37 -2.41 8.01
N PRO A 62 -29.62 -1.38 7.19
CA PRO A 62 -30.93 -0.77 7.07
C PRO A 62 -31.98 -1.78 6.59
N ALA A 63 -33.21 -1.69 7.12
CA ALA A 63 -34.32 -2.54 6.69
C ALA A 63 -34.66 -2.36 5.19
N GLN A 64 -34.42 -1.16 4.66
CA GLN A 64 -34.55 -0.85 3.24
C GLN A 64 -33.44 0.12 2.84
N ASP A 65 -32.79 -0.18 1.72
CA ASP A 65 -31.80 0.71 1.12
C ASP A 65 -31.87 0.65 -0.42
N PRO A 66 -32.92 1.23 -1.02
CA PRO A 66 -33.05 1.26 -2.47
C PRO A 66 -31.89 2.04 -3.11
N PRO A 67 -31.42 1.61 -4.30
CA PRO A 67 -30.37 2.32 -5.02
C PRO A 67 -30.67 3.81 -5.23
N ILE A 68 -29.62 4.63 -5.21
CA ILE A 68 -29.66 6.05 -5.60
C ILE A 68 -28.79 6.18 -6.85
N GLY A 69 -29.41 6.49 -7.99
CA GLY A 69 -28.73 6.36 -9.28
C GLY A 69 -28.20 4.93 -9.48
N ASN A 70 -26.92 4.79 -9.82
CA ASN A 70 -26.27 3.48 -9.94
C ASN A 70 -25.76 2.93 -8.60
N MET A 71 -25.74 3.71 -7.52
CA MET A 71 -25.18 3.27 -6.24
C MET A 71 -26.03 2.18 -5.60
N LYS A 72 -25.43 1.03 -5.32
CA LYS A 72 -26.04 -0.04 -4.53
C LYS A 72 -25.78 0.17 -3.04
N ARG A 73 -26.81 -0.07 -2.22
CA ARG A 73 -26.76 0.07 -0.75
C ARG A 73 -26.16 1.41 -0.26
N PRO A 74 -26.56 2.56 -0.83
CA PRO A 74 -25.90 3.83 -0.57
C PRO A 74 -26.05 4.31 0.88
N ARG A 75 -27.19 4.08 1.54
CA ARG A 75 -27.39 4.49 2.94
C ARG A 75 -26.55 3.63 3.87
N TYR A 76 -26.48 2.33 3.61
CA TYR A 76 -25.69 1.41 4.42
C TYR A 76 -24.20 1.75 4.36
N VAL A 77 -23.68 2.03 3.16
CA VAL A 77 -22.29 2.49 2.98
C VAL A 77 -22.07 3.84 3.64
N ALA A 78 -22.93 4.84 3.38
CA ALA A 78 -22.79 6.18 3.96
C ALA A 78 -22.81 6.18 5.50
N ASP A 79 -23.76 5.49 6.12
CA ASP A 79 -23.88 5.42 7.59
C ASP A 79 -22.70 4.69 8.22
N SER A 80 -22.23 3.60 7.59
CA SER A 80 -21.13 2.79 8.11
C SER A 80 -19.80 3.52 8.00
N THR A 81 -19.52 4.11 6.84
CA THR A 81 -18.30 4.91 6.60
C THR A 81 -18.27 6.17 7.48
N LYS A 82 -19.41 6.77 7.80
CA LYS A 82 -19.48 7.86 8.78
C LYS A 82 -19.10 7.43 10.21
N LYS A 83 -19.48 6.22 10.63
CA LYS A 83 -19.03 5.68 11.93
C LYS A 83 -17.52 5.41 11.94
N ILE A 84 -16.99 4.89 10.85
CA ILE A 84 -15.54 4.68 10.68
C ILE A 84 -14.80 6.02 10.75
N TYR A 85 -15.31 7.05 10.07
CA TYR A 85 -14.78 8.41 10.14
C TYR A 85 -14.63 8.92 11.58
N GLU A 86 -15.67 8.80 12.41
CA GLU A 86 -15.59 9.27 13.80
C GLU A 86 -14.56 8.49 14.63
N ALA A 87 -14.50 7.16 14.47
CA ALA A 87 -13.54 6.31 15.19
C ALA A 87 -12.09 6.62 14.79
N VAL A 88 -11.82 6.74 13.49
CA VAL A 88 -10.48 7.03 12.95
C VAL A 88 -10.05 8.44 13.32
N LYS A 89 -10.95 9.42 13.21
CA LYS A 89 -10.69 10.80 13.65
C LYS A 89 -10.35 10.87 15.13
N GLU A 90 -11.06 10.14 15.98
CA GLU A 90 -10.77 10.10 17.41
C GLU A 90 -9.34 9.58 17.67
N ALA A 91 -8.96 8.47 17.04
CA ALA A 91 -7.62 7.90 17.17
C ALA A 91 -6.53 8.85 16.66
N ALA A 92 -6.74 9.44 15.48
CA ALA A 92 -5.78 10.37 14.87
C ALA A 92 -5.61 11.66 15.71
N LEU A 93 -6.68 12.20 16.29
CA LEU A 93 -6.60 13.37 17.19
C LEU A 93 -5.86 13.08 18.50
N LYS A 94 -5.86 11.82 18.96
CA LYS A 94 -5.00 11.36 20.08
C LYS A 94 -3.52 11.22 19.67
N LYS A 95 -3.20 11.38 18.38
CA LYS A 95 -1.88 11.10 17.78
C LYS A 95 -1.44 9.65 17.98
N HIS A 96 -2.40 8.74 18.07
CA HIS A 96 -2.17 7.31 17.86
C HIS A 96 -2.23 7.05 16.36
N LEU A 97 -1.51 6.01 15.89
CA LEU A 97 -1.66 5.53 14.52
C LEU A 97 -2.96 4.73 14.42
N PRO A 98 -3.99 5.17 13.67
CA PRO A 98 -5.14 4.34 13.39
C PRO A 98 -4.74 3.25 12.40
N LEU A 99 -4.85 2.00 12.83
CA LEU A 99 -4.75 0.83 11.96
C LEU A 99 -6.16 0.30 11.74
N THR A 100 -6.73 0.60 10.58
CA THR A 100 -8.07 0.11 10.23
C THR A 100 -7.94 -1.23 9.52
N ILE A 101 -8.41 -2.29 10.17
CA ILE A 101 -8.54 -3.60 9.53
C ILE A 101 -9.96 -3.73 9.00
N GLY A 102 -10.06 -3.76 7.68
CA GLY A 102 -11.29 -3.62 6.96
C GLY A 102 -11.99 -4.92 6.64
N GLY A 103 -13.24 -4.75 6.24
CA GLY A 103 -13.81 -5.49 5.14
C GLY A 103 -13.48 -4.82 3.80
N ASP A 104 -14.48 -4.50 2.98
CA ASP A 104 -14.29 -3.96 1.63
C ASP A 104 -13.69 -2.54 1.58
N HIS A 105 -13.14 -2.14 0.43
CA HIS A 105 -12.40 -0.89 0.29
C HIS A 105 -13.27 0.39 0.38
N SER A 106 -14.60 0.28 0.39
CA SER A 106 -15.46 1.46 0.58
C SER A 106 -15.27 2.13 1.93
N ILE A 107 -14.74 1.40 2.93
CA ILE A 107 -14.41 1.95 4.24
C ILE A 107 -13.42 3.12 4.17
N ALA A 108 -12.63 3.20 3.09
CA ALA A 108 -11.65 4.26 2.87
C ALA A 108 -12.28 5.66 2.80
N ILE A 109 -13.56 5.77 2.44
CA ILE A 109 -14.33 7.03 2.55
C ILE A 109 -14.26 7.56 3.99
N GLY A 110 -14.45 6.66 4.96
CA GLY A 110 -14.39 6.98 6.39
C GLY A 110 -12.96 7.16 6.89
N THR A 111 -12.06 6.22 6.57
CA THR A 111 -10.69 6.24 7.12
C THR A 111 -9.92 7.47 6.65
N VAL A 112 -9.92 7.77 5.35
CA VAL A 112 -9.17 8.91 4.80
C VAL A 112 -9.74 10.22 5.29
N ALA A 113 -11.07 10.38 5.29
CA ALA A 113 -11.71 11.57 5.85
C ALA A 113 -11.39 11.76 7.34
N GLY A 114 -11.33 10.65 8.10
CA GLY A 114 -11.04 10.68 9.54
C GLY A 114 -9.60 11.10 9.82
N VAL A 115 -8.65 10.54 9.07
CA VAL A 115 -7.23 10.92 9.16
C VAL A 115 -7.04 12.37 8.77
N GLN A 116 -7.63 12.82 7.67
CA GLN A 116 -7.46 14.20 7.20
C GLN A 116 -8.18 15.24 8.08
N ALA A 117 -9.13 14.83 8.93
CA ALA A 117 -9.65 15.72 9.97
C ALA A 117 -8.60 16.08 11.03
N ALA A 118 -7.62 15.21 11.29
CA ALA A 118 -6.49 15.47 12.19
C ALA A 118 -5.21 15.91 11.47
N HIS A 119 -5.03 15.44 10.23
CA HIS A 119 -3.88 15.71 9.36
C HIS A 119 -4.33 16.20 7.98
N PRO A 120 -4.81 17.46 7.85
CA PRO A 120 -5.43 17.96 6.61
C PRO A 120 -4.56 17.89 5.37
N ASP A 121 -3.23 17.90 5.54
CA ASP A 121 -2.23 17.84 4.48
C ASP A 121 -1.64 16.44 4.26
N ALA A 122 -2.18 15.40 4.92
CA ALA A 122 -1.72 14.03 4.75
C ALA A 122 -1.75 13.59 3.27
N CYS A 123 -0.70 12.91 2.83
CA CYS A 123 -0.67 12.25 1.54
C CYS A 123 -1.35 10.89 1.62
N LEU A 124 -1.96 10.46 0.53
CA LEU A 124 -2.58 9.16 0.40
C LEU A 124 -1.75 8.31 -0.57
N LEU A 125 -1.19 7.21 -0.06
CA LEU A 125 -0.64 6.15 -0.88
C LEU A 125 -1.68 5.03 -0.98
N TRP A 126 -2.18 4.80 -2.19
CA TRP A 126 -3.19 3.80 -2.50
C TRP A 126 -2.54 2.60 -3.19
N ILE A 127 -2.44 1.49 -2.48
CA ILE A 127 -1.75 0.29 -2.96
C ILE A 127 -2.79 -0.75 -3.33
N ASP A 128 -2.98 -0.97 -4.63
CA ASP A 128 -4.16 -1.65 -5.15
C ASP A 128 -3.94 -2.12 -6.60
N ALA A 129 -4.64 -3.18 -7.01
CA ALA A 129 -4.76 -3.54 -8.42
C ALA A 129 -5.66 -2.55 -9.21
N HIS A 130 -6.59 -1.91 -8.53
CA HIS A 130 -7.64 -1.02 -9.01
C HIS A 130 -7.43 0.43 -8.57
N ALA A 131 -8.11 1.37 -9.23
CA ALA A 131 -8.01 2.78 -8.88
C ALA A 131 -9.08 3.24 -7.88
N ASP A 132 -10.19 2.51 -7.78
CA ASP A 132 -11.30 2.78 -6.86
C ASP A 132 -11.79 4.24 -6.92
N LEU A 133 -11.77 4.77 -8.14
CA LEU A 133 -11.93 6.17 -8.49
C LEU A 133 -13.18 6.43 -9.35
N ASN A 134 -13.92 5.38 -9.70
CA ASN A 134 -15.19 5.57 -10.40
C ASN A 134 -16.11 6.48 -9.60
N THR A 135 -16.79 7.39 -10.28
CA THR A 135 -17.89 8.14 -9.67
C THR A 135 -19.15 7.29 -9.66
N PRO A 136 -20.13 7.60 -8.80
CA PRO A 136 -21.47 7.00 -8.86
C PRO A 136 -22.11 7.04 -10.25
N ALA A 137 -21.82 8.05 -11.07
CA ALA A 137 -22.34 8.16 -12.42
C ALA A 137 -21.56 7.32 -13.45
N ALA A 138 -20.26 7.08 -13.23
CA ALA A 138 -19.38 6.37 -14.14
C ALA A 138 -19.34 4.85 -13.91
N THR A 139 -19.52 4.39 -12.67
CA THR A 139 -19.47 2.96 -12.34
C THR A 139 -20.51 2.15 -13.11
N GLU A 140 -20.08 1.07 -13.78
CA GLU A 140 -20.98 0.12 -14.45
C GLU A 140 -21.61 -0.87 -13.46
N SER A 141 -20.89 -1.19 -12.36
CA SER A 141 -21.33 -2.19 -11.39
C SER A 141 -22.25 -1.61 -10.32
N GLY A 142 -22.10 -0.32 -9.99
CA GLY A 142 -22.80 0.31 -8.87
C GLY A 142 -22.26 -0.10 -7.49
N ASN A 143 -21.19 -0.89 -7.43
CA ASN A 143 -20.56 -1.32 -6.19
C ASN A 143 -19.65 -0.19 -5.68
N LEU A 144 -19.88 0.27 -4.45
CA LEU A 144 -19.21 1.44 -3.89
C LEU A 144 -17.78 1.19 -3.40
N HIS A 145 -17.33 -0.07 -3.31
CA HIS A 145 -15.92 -0.36 -3.03
C HIS A 145 -14.96 0.13 -4.12
N GLY A 146 -15.44 0.25 -5.38
CA GLY A 146 -14.68 0.82 -6.50
C GLY A 146 -14.89 2.32 -6.71
N CYS A 147 -15.52 3.01 -5.75
CA CYS A 147 -15.79 4.45 -5.81
C CYS A 147 -15.17 5.33 -4.70
N PRO A 148 -14.50 4.83 -3.63
CA PRO A 148 -14.19 5.64 -2.46
C PRO A 148 -13.36 6.89 -2.75
N VAL A 149 -12.41 6.83 -3.68
CA VAL A 149 -11.54 7.97 -3.99
C VAL A 149 -12.33 9.11 -4.65
N SER A 150 -13.38 8.80 -5.42
CA SER A 150 -14.21 9.82 -6.06
C SER A 150 -14.93 10.72 -5.04
N PHE A 151 -15.45 10.13 -3.96
CA PHE A 151 -16.07 10.85 -2.85
C PHE A 151 -15.05 11.70 -2.09
N LEU A 152 -13.83 11.20 -1.92
CA LEU A 152 -12.77 11.91 -1.20
C LEU A 152 -12.24 13.12 -1.98
N LEU A 153 -12.20 13.02 -3.32
CA LEU A 153 -11.84 14.12 -4.23
C LEU A 153 -13.01 15.10 -4.48
N GLY A 154 -14.24 14.72 -4.13
CA GLY A 154 -15.44 15.52 -4.38
C GLY A 154 -15.88 15.56 -5.84
N ILE A 155 -15.56 14.51 -6.61
CA ILE A 155 -15.95 14.37 -8.02
C ILE A 155 -17.12 13.40 -8.21
N ASP A 156 -17.70 12.91 -7.11
CA ASP A 156 -18.84 12.00 -7.02
C ASP A 156 -20.18 12.65 -7.42
N GLU A 157 -20.15 13.83 -8.05
CA GLU A 157 -21.33 14.58 -8.42
C GLU A 157 -22.29 13.76 -9.30
N THR A 158 -23.56 13.75 -8.89
CA THR A 158 -24.65 13.19 -9.67
C THR A 158 -25.48 14.33 -10.29
N PRO A 159 -25.95 14.19 -11.55
CA PRO A 159 -26.82 15.18 -12.19
C PRO A 159 -28.14 15.44 -11.43
N GLU A 160 -28.48 14.57 -10.49
CA GLU A 160 -29.73 14.52 -9.75
C GLU A 160 -29.51 14.80 -8.24
N LYS A 161 -28.62 15.73 -7.86
CA LYS A 161 -28.56 16.23 -6.47
C LYS A 161 -29.90 16.91 -6.11
N LYS A 162 -30.87 16.10 -5.69
CA LYS A 162 -32.17 16.49 -5.16
C LYS A 162 -32.45 15.70 -3.88
N GLU A 163 -32.55 16.47 -2.80
CA GLU A 163 -33.20 16.16 -1.52
C GLU A 163 -32.58 15.08 -0.59
N ASP A 164 -31.92 14.02 -1.06
CA ASP A 164 -31.32 12.97 -0.20
C ASP A 164 -29.82 12.71 -0.46
N ASP A 165 -28.96 13.70 -0.22
CA ASP A 165 -27.50 13.50 -0.27
C ASP A 165 -27.00 12.73 0.98
N VAL A 166 -27.08 11.40 0.90
CA VAL A 166 -26.67 10.51 2.00
C VAL A 166 -25.17 10.57 2.29
N PHE A 167 -24.35 10.97 1.32
CA PHE A 167 -22.90 11.16 1.46
C PHE A 167 -22.51 12.62 1.76
N GLY A 168 -23.48 13.52 1.98
CA GLY A 168 -23.21 14.94 2.26
C GLY A 168 -22.43 15.23 3.56
N TRP A 169 -22.07 14.19 4.33
CA TRP A 169 -21.16 14.29 5.46
C TRP A 169 -19.67 14.21 5.05
N VAL A 170 -19.36 13.71 3.84
CA VAL A 170 -17.98 13.53 3.36
C VAL A 170 -17.38 14.92 3.03
N PRO A 171 -16.21 15.26 3.58
CA PRO A 171 -15.67 16.63 3.49
C PRO A 171 -14.98 16.97 2.16
N HIS A 172 -14.86 16.03 1.21
CA HIS A 172 -14.11 16.17 -0.04
C HIS A 172 -12.68 16.70 0.21
N CYS A 173 -11.96 16.04 1.12
CA CYS A 173 -10.72 16.55 1.69
C CYS A 173 -9.45 16.23 0.87
N LEU A 174 -9.51 15.28 -0.06
CA LEU A 174 -8.35 14.82 -0.80
C LEU A 174 -8.05 15.74 -1.99
N ASP A 175 -6.78 16.13 -2.11
CA ASP A 175 -6.27 16.81 -3.30
C ASP A 175 -5.52 15.79 -4.17
N SER A 176 -5.77 15.77 -5.48
CA SER A 176 -5.15 14.82 -6.41
C SER A 176 -3.62 14.89 -6.43
N SER A 177 -3.03 16.05 -6.13
CA SER A 177 -1.57 16.21 -6.01
C SER A 177 -0.96 15.50 -4.80
N ARG A 178 -1.79 15.06 -3.84
CA ARG A 178 -1.38 14.32 -2.64
C ARG A 178 -1.73 12.83 -2.72
N LEU A 179 -2.27 12.36 -3.84
CA LEU A 179 -2.62 10.97 -4.09
C LEU A 179 -1.58 10.32 -5.01
N ALA A 180 -1.09 9.14 -4.62
CA ALA A 180 -0.32 8.28 -5.50
C ALA A 180 -0.82 6.83 -5.44
N TYR A 181 -1.05 6.26 -6.63
CA TYR A 181 -1.35 4.84 -6.79
C TYR A 181 -0.09 4.03 -7.07
N ILE A 182 -0.01 2.81 -6.51
CA ILE A 182 1.02 1.81 -6.84
C ILE A 182 0.36 0.44 -6.96
N GLY A 183 0.65 -0.29 -8.04
CA GLY A 183 0.16 -1.66 -8.25
C GLY A 183 -0.95 -1.79 -9.31
N LEU A 184 -1.40 -0.67 -9.89
CA LEU A 184 -2.51 -0.64 -10.85
C LEU A 184 -2.29 -1.61 -12.02
N ARG A 185 -3.32 -2.40 -12.32
CA ARG A 185 -3.31 -3.33 -13.45
C ARG A 185 -4.69 -3.70 -13.97
N ASP A 186 -5.75 -3.35 -13.24
CA ASP A 186 -7.12 -3.42 -13.74
C ASP A 186 -7.84 -2.10 -13.40
N VAL A 187 -8.05 -1.26 -14.42
CA VAL A 187 -8.51 0.12 -14.22
C VAL A 187 -9.52 0.45 -15.31
N ASP A 188 -10.66 1.01 -14.92
CA ASP A 188 -11.75 1.28 -15.84
C ASP A 188 -11.44 2.42 -16.82
N PRO A 189 -12.15 2.51 -17.97
CA PRO A 189 -11.94 3.59 -18.93
C PRO A 189 -12.08 5.00 -18.34
N PHE A 190 -13.08 5.22 -17.49
CA PHE A 190 -13.29 6.50 -16.82
C PHE A 190 -12.12 6.85 -15.89
N GLU A 191 -11.71 5.91 -15.04
CA GLU A 191 -10.62 6.09 -14.09
C GLU A 191 -9.30 6.39 -14.82
N LYS A 192 -8.98 5.63 -15.89
CA LYS A 192 -7.83 5.88 -16.76
C LYS A 192 -7.85 7.29 -17.37
N GLN A 193 -9.03 7.75 -17.79
CA GLN A 193 -9.20 9.08 -18.35
C GLN A 193 -8.96 10.15 -17.26
N TYR A 194 -9.61 10.02 -16.12
CA TYR A 194 -9.49 10.97 -15.01
C TYR A 194 -8.05 11.09 -14.51
N ILE A 195 -7.37 9.96 -14.28
CA ILE A 195 -5.97 9.92 -13.84
C ILE A 195 -5.08 10.70 -14.81
N ARG A 196 -5.27 10.50 -16.12
CA ARG A 196 -4.48 11.17 -17.16
C ARG A 196 -4.76 12.67 -17.24
N GLU A 197 -6.03 13.05 -17.27
CA GLU A 197 -6.45 14.45 -17.45
C GLU A 197 -6.13 15.32 -16.22
N ASN A 198 -6.16 14.73 -15.03
CA ASN A 198 -5.90 15.45 -13.77
C ASN A 198 -4.48 15.24 -13.23
N ASN A 199 -3.61 14.58 -13.99
CA ASN A 199 -2.21 14.29 -13.61
C ASN A 199 -2.09 13.62 -12.23
N VAL A 200 -3.02 12.70 -11.91
CA VAL A 200 -2.94 11.91 -10.68
C VAL A 200 -1.71 11.01 -10.77
N THR A 201 -0.91 10.97 -9.70
CA THR A 201 0.29 10.13 -9.69
C THR A 201 -0.13 8.66 -9.66
N ALA A 202 0.28 7.88 -10.66
CA ALA A 202 -0.13 6.48 -10.77
C ALA A 202 0.97 5.61 -11.37
N TYR A 203 1.39 4.60 -10.61
CA TYR A 203 2.39 3.62 -11.00
C TYR A 203 1.76 2.24 -11.12
N SER A 204 1.44 1.87 -12.35
CA SER A 204 0.99 0.51 -12.69
C SER A 204 2.11 -0.53 -12.53
N MET A 205 1.75 -1.81 -12.62
CA MET A 205 2.73 -2.91 -12.63
C MET A 205 3.77 -2.79 -13.75
N HIS A 206 3.46 -2.11 -14.87
CA HIS A 206 4.46 -1.78 -15.89
C HIS A 206 5.62 -0.93 -15.34
N HIS A 207 5.34 -0.01 -14.42
CA HIS A 207 6.36 0.81 -13.80
C HIS A 207 7.19 -0.01 -12.80
N VAL A 208 6.55 -0.93 -12.08
CA VAL A 208 7.23 -1.87 -11.19
C VAL A 208 8.18 -2.77 -12.00
N ASP A 209 7.72 -3.35 -13.12
CA ASP A 209 8.54 -4.15 -14.02
C ASP A 209 9.75 -3.37 -14.57
N LYS A 210 9.53 -2.09 -14.92
CA LYS A 210 10.53 -1.27 -15.59
C LYS A 210 11.58 -0.70 -14.64
N TYR A 211 11.18 -0.28 -13.45
CA TYR A 211 12.05 0.48 -12.53
C TYR A 211 12.37 -0.28 -11.24
N GLY A 212 11.66 -1.37 -10.95
CA GLY A 212 11.67 -2.05 -9.66
C GLY A 212 10.86 -1.31 -8.60
N ILE A 213 10.32 -2.03 -7.63
CA ILE A 213 9.47 -1.47 -6.57
C ILE A 213 10.16 -0.35 -5.79
N ALA A 214 11.47 -0.46 -5.56
CA ALA A 214 12.24 0.52 -4.81
C ALA A 214 12.17 1.91 -5.44
N LYS A 215 12.43 1.99 -6.75
CA LYS A 215 12.36 3.26 -7.46
C LYS A 215 10.93 3.78 -7.59
N VAL A 216 9.94 2.88 -7.72
CA VAL A 216 8.53 3.28 -7.77
C VAL A 216 8.08 3.96 -6.48
N VAL A 217 8.43 3.41 -5.31
CA VAL A 217 8.10 4.02 -4.02
C VAL A 217 8.79 5.37 -3.85
N GLU A 218 10.07 5.47 -4.22
CA GLU A 218 10.80 6.74 -4.22
C GLU A 218 10.10 7.80 -5.10
N MET A 219 9.78 7.45 -6.35
CA MET A 219 9.09 8.36 -7.27
C MET A 219 7.68 8.76 -6.78
N ALA A 220 6.97 7.86 -6.10
CA ALA A 220 5.67 8.19 -5.49
C ALA A 220 5.82 9.20 -4.35
N LEU A 221 6.74 8.95 -3.41
CA LEU A 221 7.03 9.85 -2.29
C LEU A 221 7.54 11.21 -2.78
N GLU A 222 8.41 11.26 -3.78
CA GLU A 222 8.88 12.51 -4.40
C GLU A 222 7.72 13.34 -4.98
N LYS A 223 6.68 12.70 -5.51
CA LYS A 223 5.54 13.41 -6.09
C LYS A 223 4.59 13.97 -5.04
N VAL A 224 4.22 13.16 -4.05
CA VAL A 224 3.19 13.56 -3.08
C VAL A 224 3.76 14.24 -1.83
N ASN A 225 5.01 13.94 -1.48
CA ASN A 225 5.68 14.41 -0.26
C ASN A 225 7.16 14.83 -0.53
N PRO A 226 7.42 15.76 -1.48
CA PRO A 226 8.78 16.08 -1.96
C PRO A 226 9.73 16.60 -0.89
N ASP A 227 9.22 17.22 0.18
CA ASP A 227 10.03 17.73 1.29
C ASP A 227 10.07 16.79 2.50
N GLY A 228 9.34 15.66 2.44
CA GLY A 228 9.25 14.67 3.51
C GLY A 228 8.62 15.21 4.79
N LYS A 229 7.79 16.27 4.70
CA LYS A 229 7.17 16.95 5.86
C LYS A 229 5.66 16.75 5.96
N ARG A 230 5.05 15.98 5.07
CA ARG A 230 3.63 15.63 5.17
C ARG A 230 3.45 14.27 5.85
N PRO A 231 2.37 14.11 6.65
CA PRO A 231 1.91 12.80 7.10
C PRO A 231 1.57 11.89 5.91
N ILE A 232 1.63 10.58 6.10
CA ILE A 232 1.28 9.56 5.10
C ILE A 232 0.18 8.67 5.65
N HIS A 233 -0.90 8.54 4.91
CA HIS A 233 -1.90 7.49 5.07
C HIS A 233 -1.65 6.43 3.99
N LEU A 234 -1.38 5.20 4.43
CA LEU A 234 -1.24 4.04 3.56
C LEU A 234 -2.56 3.27 3.50
N SER A 235 -3.29 3.31 2.39
CA SER A 235 -4.45 2.46 2.17
C SER A 235 -4.02 1.27 1.32
N PHE A 236 -4.05 0.07 1.89
CA PHE A 236 -3.51 -1.15 1.26
C PHE A 236 -4.63 -2.16 1.01
N ASP A 237 -4.96 -2.36 -0.27
CA ASP A 237 -5.78 -3.48 -0.71
C ASP A 237 -4.92 -4.74 -0.84
N VAL A 238 -5.34 -5.83 -0.19
CA VAL A 238 -4.60 -7.08 -0.26
C VAL A 238 -4.54 -7.65 -1.69
N ASP A 239 -5.47 -7.26 -2.56
CA ASP A 239 -5.48 -7.64 -3.96
C ASP A 239 -4.40 -6.93 -4.80
N ALA A 240 -3.69 -5.93 -4.26
CA ALA A 240 -2.50 -5.37 -4.90
C ALA A 240 -1.41 -6.44 -5.09
N ILE A 241 -1.38 -7.42 -4.17
CA ILE A 241 -0.47 -8.57 -4.20
C ILE A 241 -0.96 -9.59 -5.22
N ASP A 242 -0.02 -10.25 -5.90
CA ASP A 242 -0.38 -11.33 -6.82
C ASP A 242 -1.18 -12.44 -6.11
N PRO A 243 -2.24 -12.98 -6.73
CA PRO A 243 -3.07 -14.04 -6.15
C PRO A 243 -2.31 -15.31 -5.76
N VAL A 244 -1.08 -15.53 -6.24
CA VAL A 244 -0.21 -16.62 -5.76
C VAL A 244 0.13 -16.46 -4.26
N TYR A 245 0.16 -15.24 -3.74
CA TYR A 245 0.46 -14.94 -2.33
C TYR A 245 -0.78 -14.52 -1.53
N ALA A 246 -1.73 -13.82 -2.17
CA ALA A 246 -2.95 -13.34 -1.54
C ALA A 246 -4.22 -13.81 -2.30
N PRO A 247 -4.52 -15.12 -2.35
CA PRO A 247 -5.65 -15.64 -3.11
C PRO A 247 -7.03 -15.33 -2.52
N ALA A 248 -7.15 -15.07 -1.22
CA ALA A 248 -8.43 -14.94 -0.51
C ALA A 248 -8.93 -13.48 -0.51
N THR A 249 -9.25 -12.97 -1.70
CA THR A 249 -9.75 -11.60 -1.93
C THR A 249 -10.89 -11.57 -2.95
N GLY A 250 -11.68 -10.50 -2.94
CA GLY A 250 -12.82 -10.27 -3.80
C GLY A 250 -12.46 -10.20 -5.29
N THR A 251 -11.39 -9.51 -5.66
CA THR A 251 -11.12 -9.18 -7.08
C THR A 251 -9.68 -9.54 -7.46
N PRO A 252 -9.28 -10.82 -7.43
CA PRO A 252 -7.90 -11.20 -7.68
C PRO A 252 -7.47 -10.94 -9.12
N VAL A 253 -6.47 -10.09 -9.32
CA VAL A 253 -5.87 -9.80 -10.64
C VAL A 253 -4.43 -10.31 -10.71
N ARG A 254 -4.13 -11.16 -11.70
CA ARG A 254 -2.78 -11.73 -11.91
C ARG A 254 -1.75 -10.68 -12.31
N GLY A 255 -0.48 -10.98 -12.05
CA GLY A 255 0.65 -10.11 -12.34
C GLY A 255 0.77 -8.97 -11.34
N GLY A 256 0.42 -9.23 -10.07
CA GLY A 256 0.50 -8.24 -8.99
C GLY A 256 1.87 -8.16 -8.33
N LEU A 257 1.95 -7.38 -7.25
CA LEU A 257 3.15 -7.29 -6.45
C LEU A 257 3.49 -8.67 -5.88
N THR A 258 4.77 -9.04 -5.91
CA THR A 258 5.24 -10.18 -5.12
C THR A 258 5.17 -9.83 -3.64
N TRP A 259 5.10 -10.85 -2.77
CA TRP A 259 5.15 -10.66 -1.32
C TRP A 259 6.36 -9.80 -0.88
N ARG A 260 7.53 -10.01 -1.50
CA ARG A 260 8.75 -9.24 -1.21
C ARG A 260 8.61 -7.76 -1.57
N GLU A 261 7.97 -7.45 -2.68
CA GLU A 261 7.78 -6.07 -3.13
C GLU A 261 6.78 -5.34 -2.25
N ALA A 262 5.70 -6.01 -1.84
CA ALA A 262 4.72 -5.47 -0.92
C ALA A 262 5.33 -5.17 0.47
N CYS A 263 6.12 -6.11 1.03
CA CYS A 263 6.85 -5.89 2.28
C CYS A 263 7.85 -4.73 2.16
N TYR A 264 8.65 -4.69 1.09
CA TYR A 264 9.61 -3.61 0.86
C TYR A 264 8.92 -2.24 0.79
N LEU A 265 7.76 -2.15 0.12
CA LEU A 265 6.99 -0.93 0.05
C LEU A 265 6.58 -0.43 1.44
N CYS A 266 6.09 -1.33 2.30
CA CYS A 266 5.74 -1.00 3.68
C CYS A 266 6.96 -0.59 4.51
N GLU A 267 8.10 -1.29 4.37
CA GLU A 267 9.37 -0.96 5.03
C GLU A 267 9.85 0.44 4.62
N ALA A 268 9.87 0.75 3.32
CA ALA A 268 10.29 2.04 2.80
C ALA A 268 9.39 3.20 3.29
N ILE A 269 8.09 2.95 3.47
CA ILE A 269 7.17 3.93 4.07
C ILE A 269 7.45 4.10 5.57
N ALA A 270 7.72 3.01 6.30
CA ALA A 270 8.07 3.08 7.71
C ALA A 270 9.36 3.90 7.95
N GLU A 271 10.36 3.75 7.07
CA GLU A 271 11.63 4.49 7.12
C GLU A 271 11.46 6.01 7.01
N THR A 272 10.38 6.50 6.40
CA THR A 272 10.13 7.94 6.32
C THR A 272 9.78 8.56 7.68
N ASN A 273 9.36 7.74 8.65
CA ASN A 273 8.79 8.17 9.95
C ASN A 273 7.63 9.18 9.78
N ASN A 274 6.88 9.06 8.69
CA ASN A 274 5.75 9.94 8.36
C ASN A 274 4.40 9.20 8.34
N LEU A 275 4.38 7.87 8.53
CA LEU A 275 3.15 7.08 8.53
C LEU A 275 2.28 7.45 9.74
N VAL A 276 1.06 7.92 9.48
CA VAL A 276 0.11 8.29 10.54
C VAL A 276 -1.12 7.40 10.57
N ALA A 277 -1.39 6.64 9.51
CA ALA A 277 -2.51 5.71 9.45
C ALA A 277 -2.26 4.63 8.40
N MET A 278 -2.86 3.46 8.62
CA MET A 278 -2.86 2.37 7.66
C MET A 278 -4.24 1.72 7.57
N ASP A 279 -4.71 1.44 6.36
CA ASP A 279 -5.83 0.54 6.12
C ASP A 279 -5.30 -0.77 5.52
N LEU A 280 -5.87 -1.89 5.97
CA LEU A 280 -5.67 -3.21 5.36
C LEU A 280 -7.06 -3.79 5.04
N VAL A 281 -7.38 -3.93 3.75
CA VAL A 281 -8.74 -4.22 3.29
C VAL A 281 -8.80 -5.45 2.36
N GLU A 282 -10.02 -5.84 2.00
CA GLU A 282 -10.35 -6.91 1.04
C GLU A 282 -9.80 -8.30 1.36
N THR A 283 -9.34 -8.52 2.60
CA THR A 283 -9.08 -9.87 3.10
C THR A 283 -10.41 -10.59 3.29
N ASN A 284 -10.71 -11.55 2.42
CA ASN A 284 -11.94 -12.33 2.44
C ASN A 284 -11.65 -13.82 2.64
N PRO A 285 -11.63 -14.31 3.88
CA PRO A 285 -11.37 -15.72 4.21
C PRO A 285 -12.31 -16.70 3.50
N HIS A 286 -13.54 -16.29 3.16
CA HIS A 286 -14.53 -17.16 2.53
C HIS A 286 -14.27 -17.43 1.04
N LEU A 287 -13.34 -16.67 0.43
CA LEU A 287 -12.93 -16.88 -0.96
C LEU A 287 -11.64 -17.70 -1.08
N GLY A 288 -11.02 -18.08 0.04
CA GLY A 288 -9.91 -19.02 0.05
C GLY A 288 -10.38 -20.44 -0.29
N GLU A 289 -9.75 -21.07 -1.28
CA GLU A 289 -10.11 -22.45 -1.71
C GLU A 289 -9.85 -23.52 -0.63
N ASN A 290 -8.95 -23.24 0.31
CA ASN A 290 -8.55 -24.12 1.40
C ASN A 290 -7.85 -23.30 2.52
N ASP A 291 -7.60 -23.94 3.66
CA ASP A 291 -6.96 -23.31 4.83
C ASP A 291 -5.61 -22.66 4.49
N LYS A 292 -4.85 -23.23 3.54
CA LYS A 292 -3.57 -22.64 3.12
C LYS A 292 -3.80 -21.30 2.43
N SER A 293 -4.73 -21.22 1.48
CA SER A 293 -5.06 -19.97 0.77
C SER A 293 -5.54 -18.86 1.71
N ILE A 294 -6.35 -19.22 2.72
CA ILE A 294 -6.79 -18.30 3.77
C ILE A 294 -5.59 -17.81 4.58
N ASN A 295 -4.77 -18.75 5.08
CA ASN A 295 -3.59 -18.42 5.88
C ASN A 295 -2.57 -17.60 5.10
N ASP A 296 -2.31 -17.90 3.83
CA ASP A 296 -1.37 -17.16 2.98
C ASP A 296 -1.79 -15.68 2.90
N THR A 297 -3.08 -15.40 2.71
CA THR A 297 -3.62 -14.04 2.61
C THR A 297 -3.57 -13.31 3.96
N VAL A 298 -4.06 -13.96 5.03
CA VAL A 298 -4.08 -13.39 6.39
C VAL A 298 -2.66 -13.10 6.89
N THR A 299 -1.73 -14.03 6.71
CA THR A 299 -0.33 -13.86 7.13
C THR A 299 0.42 -12.85 6.26
N SER A 300 0.07 -12.74 4.98
CA SER A 300 0.56 -11.64 4.12
C SER A 300 0.10 -10.31 4.69
N GLY A 301 -1.19 -10.13 4.99
CA GLY A 301 -1.72 -8.90 5.61
C GLY A 301 -1.02 -8.53 6.92
N ILE A 302 -0.81 -9.49 7.83
CA ILE A 302 -0.04 -9.26 9.07
C ILE A 302 1.39 -8.83 8.76
N SER A 303 2.05 -9.45 7.77
CA SER A 303 3.42 -9.09 7.38
C SER A 303 3.51 -7.64 6.90
N LEU A 304 2.54 -7.18 6.10
CA LEU A 304 2.48 -5.78 5.64
C LEU A 304 2.38 -4.80 6.81
N VAL A 305 1.49 -5.08 7.77
CA VAL A 305 1.34 -4.24 8.95
C VAL A 305 2.63 -4.22 9.77
N LYS A 306 3.27 -5.37 9.97
CA LYS A 306 4.56 -5.46 10.69
C LYS A 306 5.62 -4.61 10.00
N CYS A 307 5.81 -4.77 8.69
CA CYS A 307 6.75 -3.98 7.89
C CYS A 307 6.46 -2.47 8.00
N ALA A 308 5.19 -2.06 7.87
CA ALA A 308 4.76 -0.67 7.97
C ALA A 308 5.01 -0.06 9.37
N LEU A 309 5.06 -0.89 10.41
CA LEU A 309 5.31 -0.50 11.80
C LEU A 309 6.77 -0.71 12.25
N GLY A 310 7.66 -0.97 11.29
CA GLY A 310 9.12 -1.01 11.51
C GLY A 310 9.68 -2.41 11.79
N ASP A 311 8.99 -3.47 11.37
CA ASP A 311 9.61 -4.79 11.31
C ASP A 311 10.68 -4.82 10.21
N THR A 312 11.90 -5.18 10.56
CA THR A 312 13.02 -5.34 9.63
C THR A 312 13.74 -6.64 9.96
N LEU A 313 14.36 -7.27 8.96
CA LEU A 313 15.13 -8.51 9.14
C LEU A 313 16.27 -8.38 10.17
N PHE A 314 16.73 -7.17 10.47
CA PHE A 314 17.82 -6.90 11.41
C PHE A 314 17.35 -6.27 12.73
N ASN A 315 16.11 -6.51 13.13
CA ASN A 315 15.60 -6.04 14.43
C ASN A 315 16.26 -6.80 15.60
N GLY A 316 17.47 -6.37 15.95
CA GLY A 316 18.25 -6.89 17.07
C GLY A 316 19.71 -6.47 16.93
N GLU A 317 20.13 -5.53 17.78
CA GLU A 317 21.47 -4.92 17.86
C GLU A 317 21.77 -3.90 16.76
N GLU A 318 21.82 -2.62 17.15
CA GLU A 318 22.77 -1.71 16.53
C GLU A 318 24.11 -2.44 16.51
N SER A 319 24.60 -2.81 15.33
CA SER A 319 25.99 -3.20 15.16
C SER A 319 26.81 -2.01 15.62
N LYS A 320 27.26 -2.04 16.88
CA LYS A 320 28.36 -1.22 17.34
C LYS A 320 29.57 -1.66 16.54
N GLU A 321 29.76 -1.09 15.36
CA GLU A 321 31.06 -1.02 14.74
C GLU A 321 31.95 -0.19 15.66
N THR A 322 32.51 -0.83 16.67
CA THR A 322 33.73 -0.36 17.30
C THR A 322 34.83 -0.46 16.26
N VAL A 323 35.08 0.65 15.58
CA VAL A 323 36.35 0.90 14.89
C VAL A 323 37.42 1.01 15.97
N ASN A 324 38.00 -0.12 16.37
CA ASN A 324 39.26 -0.15 17.10
C ASN A 324 40.39 -0.13 16.08
N ASP A 325 40.76 1.06 15.60
CA ASP A 325 42.05 1.25 14.95
C ASP A 325 43.15 1.21 16.01
N ALA A 326 43.60 -0.01 16.31
CA ALA A 326 44.83 -0.26 17.00
C ALA A 326 45.99 0.19 16.10
N LYS A 327 46.63 1.30 16.49
CA LYS A 327 47.98 1.66 16.03
C LYS A 327 48.92 0.48 16.30
N SER A 328 49.47 -0.13 15.27
CA SER A 328 50.68 -0.94 15.37
C SER A 328 51.81 -0.29 14.56
N ASN A 329 52.66 0.45 15.29
CA ASN A 329 54.08 0.56 14.95
C ASN A 329 54.72 -0.81 15.19
N GLY A 330 55.59 -1.27 14.28
CA GLY A 330 56.38 -2.48 14.51
C GLY A 330 57.33 -2.78 13.36
N GLU A 331 58.56 -2.29 13.52
CA GLU A 331 59.73 -2.51 12.66
C GLU A 331 60.17 -3.98 12.57
N GLU A 332 60.99 -4.22 11.55
CA GLU A 332 61.72 -5.43 11.19
C GLU A 332 62.42 -6.18 12.34
N SER A 333 62.48 -7.51 12.25
CA SER A 333 63.76 -8.23 12.43
C SER A 333 63.70 -9.65 11.86
N ARG A 334 64.89 -10.09 11.43
CA ARG A 334 65.20 -11.25 10.59
C ARG A 334 65.46 -12.56 11.36
N ASP A 335 65.46 -13.63 10.55
CA ASP A 335 66.21 -14.89 10.65
C ASP A 335 65.83 -15.92 11.73
N THR A 336 65.38 -17.11 11.30
CA THR A 336 66.26 -18.30 11.19
C THR A 336 65.52 -19.52 10.63
N VAL A 337 66.29 -20.35 9.92
CA VAL A 337 65.94 -21.58 9.20
C VAL A 337 65.89 -22.77 10.16
N ALA A 338 64.94 -23.71 9.97
CA ALA A 338 65.13 -25.12 10.27
C ALA A 338 64.20 -26.00 9.41
N GLU A 339 64.81 -26.88 8.61
CA GLU A 339 64.17 -27.97 7.88
C GLU A 339 63.72 -29.10 8.82
N THR A 340 62.57 -29.72 8.53
CA THR A 340 62.41 -31.17 8.71
C THR A 340 61.44 -31.74 7.68
N LYS A 341 61.85 -32.88 7.12
CA LYS A 341 61.25 -33.64 6.02
C LYS A 341 60.18 -34.65 6.49
N ASN A 342 59.44 -35.17 5.50
CA ASN A 342 58.77 -36.49 5.41
C ASN A 342 57.41 -36.63 6.14
N ASN A 343 56.34 -37.27 5.62
CA ASN A 343 56.13 -38.19 4.49
C ASN A 343 54.64 -38.16 4.06
N ASP A 344 54.41 -38.47 2.78
CA ASP A 344 53.39 -39.34 2.16
C ASP A 344 52.00 -39.51 2.80
N GLU A 345 50.91 -39.24 2.05
CA GLU A 345 50.18 -40.31 1.34
C GLU A 345 49.09 -39.75 0.41
N GLU A 346 48.99 -40.39 -0.74
CA GLU A 346 48.15 -40.09 -1.89
C GLU A 346 46.81 -40.84 -1.77
N SER A 347 45.67 -40.19 -2.00
CA SER A 347 44.48 -40.87 -2.55
C SER A 347 43.65 -39.91 -3.40
N LYS A 348 43.59 -40.26 -4.69
CA LYS A 348 42.78 -39.63 -5.73
C LYS A 348 41.43 -40.33 -5.76
N ASP A 349 40.35 -39.57 -5.66
CA ASP A 349 39.04 -39.99 -6.18
C ASP A 349 38.49 -38.92 -7.13
N THR A 350 38.56 -39.25 -8.40
CA THR A 350 37.98 -38.54 -9.54
C THR A 350 36.49 -38.83 -9.66
N VAL A 351 35.65 -37.79 -9.69
CA VAL A 351 34.29 -37.87 -10.25
C VAL A 351 34.10 -36.78 -11.31
N SER A 352 33.77 -37.28 -12.50
CA SER A 352 33.54 -36.62 -13.78
C SER A 352 32.50 -35.48 -13.72
N GLN A 353 32.89 -34.26 -14.12
CA GLN A 353 31.94 -33.20 -14.52
C GLN A 353 31.55 -33.40 -15.99
N LYS A 354 30.26 -33.59 -16.26
CA LYS A 354 29.68 -33.54 -17.61
C LYS A 354 29.44 -32.08 -18.00
N GLU A 355 30.06 -31.63 -19.08
CA GLU A 355 29.81 -30.35 -19.73
C GLU A 355 28.39 -30.32 -20.35
N LEU A 356 27.68 -29.22 -20.16
CA LEU A 356 26.43 -28.89 -20.87
C LEU A 356 26.76 -28.12 -22.16
N PRO A 357 26.05 -28.36 -23.28
CA PRO A 357 26.37 -27.73 -24.56
C PRO A 357 26.00 -26.24 -24.57
N THR A 358 26.96 -25.41 -24.99
CA THR A 358 26.79 -23.99 -25.31
C THR A 358 26.02 -23.81 -26.61
N VAL A 359 24.90 -23.09 -26.54
CA VAL A 359 24.15 -22.64 -27.72
C VAL A 359 24.66 -21.27 -28.12
N ASN A 360 25.35 -21.18 -29.26
CA ASN A 360 25.77 -19.92 -29.88
C ASN A 360 24.59 -19.27 -30.61
N ILE A 361 24.12 -18.12 -30.11
CA ILE A 361 23.19 -17.24 -30.83
C ILE A 361 24.01 -16.07 -31.41
N PRO A 362 24.03 -15.83 -32.73
CA PRO A 362 24.74 -14.69 -33.30
C PRO A 362 24.01 -13.38 -32.98
N LEU A 363 24.73 -12.43 -32.38
CA LEU A 363 24.29 -11.04 -32.24
C LEU A 363 24.28 -10.39 -33.62
N ASN A 364 23.11 -9.95 -34.08
CA ASN A 364 22.98 -9.12 -35.27
C ASN A 364 22.84 -7.66 -34.83
N GLU A 365 23.90 -6.89 -35.01
CA GLU A 365 23.89 -5.44 -34.84
C GLU A 365 23.10 -4.76 -35.98
N ASN A 366 22.53 -3.59 -35.67
CA ASN A 366 21.77 -2.67 -36.54
C ASN A 366 20.28 -2.95 -36.75
N ARG A 367 19.46 -2.40 -35.84
CA ARG A 367 18.22 -1.70 -36.20
C ARG A 367 17.90 -0.60 -35.19
N ILE A 368 18.22 0.64 -35.57
CA ILE A 368 17.70 1.85 -34.94
C ILE A 368 16.20 1.88 -35.23
N ILE A 369 15.38 1.65 -34.21
CA ILE A 369 13.93 1.91 -34.26
C ILE A 369 13.71 3.22 -33.50
N SER A 370 13.34 4.25 -34.25
CA SER A 370 12.93 5.56 -33.75
C SER A 370 11.69 5.43 -32.85
N THR A 371 11.80 5.88 -31.60
CA THR A 371 10.68 6.06 -30.69
C THR A 371 10.08 7.46 -30.88
N PRO A 372 8.74 7.63 -30.86
CA PRO A 372 8.14 8.96 -30.81
C PRO A 372 8.10 9.45 -29.36
N THR A 373 8.84 10.53 -29.10
CA THR A 373 8.80 11.34 -27.88
C THR A 373 7.51 12.16 -27.81
N TRP A 374 6.72 11.97 -26.75
CA TRP A 374 5.74 12.96 -26.28
C TRP A 374 6.23 13.50 -24.94
N PHE A 375 6.95 14.63 -25.00
CA PHE A 375 7.21 15.51 -23.87
C PHE A 375 6.40 16.78 -24.14
N VAL A 376 5.56 17.20 -23.19
CA VAL A 376 5.01 18.56 -23.14
C VAL A 376 5.55 19.21 -21.87
N GLU A 377 6.64 19.96 -22.03
CA GLU A 377 6.92 21.10 -21.16
C GLU A 377 6.06 22.27 -21.65
N MET A 378 5.28 22.88 -20.74
CA MET A 378 4.83 24.26 -20.95
C MET A 378 5.20 25.09 -19.73
N SER A 379 6.25 25.88 -19.92
CA SER A 379 6.54 27.06 -19.13
C SER A 379 5.80 28.26 -19.72
N ASP A 380 5.10 28.95 -18.82
CA ASP A 380 4.84 30.39 -18.76
C ASP A 380 4.98 31.23 -20.05
N ARG A 381 3.86 31.81 -20.50
CA ARG A 381 3.82 33.09 -21.21
C ARG A 381 2.42 33.71 -21.19
N SER A 382 2.28 34.75 -20.37
CA SER A 382 1.55 36.01 -20.58
C SER A 382 0.45 36.09 -21.65
N THR A 383 -0.73 36.53 -21.20
CA THR A 383 -1.81 37.19 -21.97
C THR A 383 -1.29 38.33 -22.87
N PRO A 384 -1.96 38.66 -24.01
CA PRO A 384 -3.16 39.50 -23.95
C PRO A 384 -4.25 39.25 -25.02
N SER A 385 -5.49 39.59 -24.62
CA SER A 385 -6.57 40.23 -25.40
C SER A 385 -7.09 39.62 -26.72
N GLY A 386 -8.41 39.38 -26.77
CA GLY A 386 -9.25 39.96 -27.83
C GLY A 386 -10.23 39.05 -28.59
N TRP A 387 -11.53 39.21 -28.28
CA TRP A 387 -12.72 39.22 -29.16
C TRP A 387 -12.76 38.36 -30.44
N PHE A 388 -13.80 37.51 -30.59
CA PHE A 388 -14.98 37.76 -31.45
C PHE A 388 -16.05 36.64 -31.32
N SER A 389 -17.31 37.11 -31.22
CA SER A 389 -18.63 36.49 -31.48
C SER A 389 -19.01 35.16 -30.84
#